data_AF-A0A812YDG2-F1
#
_entry.id   AF-A0A812YDG2-F1
#
_cell.length_a   1.000
_cell.length_b   1.000
_cell.length_c   1.000
_cell.angle_alpha   90.00
_cell.angle_beta   90.00
_cell.angle_gamma   90.00
#
_symmetry.space_group_name_H-M   'P 1'
#
loop_
_entity.id
_entity.type
_entity.pdbx_description
1 polymer ?
#
loop_
_entity_poly.entity_id
_entity_poly.type
_entity_poly.pdbx_seq_one_letter_code
_entity_poly.pdbx_strand_id
1 'polypeptide(L)'
;MMEEIQQCLQDSMQEVLRGGARGARSGLEKIEGSIWQTYQALPKNEFGHIGPRAVRYLVHNYFAKEHGWLIKGLEPHGHQTDVSEVHEVNILQDKAPALVESLLESQRAGRGLALQDAVAMVATLERLIFDEAIKLLQTSYKLNSLAMEKPLDEAGIHEVLTSYLILFEMGDRAMLQNANLHRALKTRAAEVGGNWPLLVEFEQDAVSNFGFTHKHIRNPFLSTPKFAFEDAVEIVEGLTADYGKWQNTECQQMKSELMELDSQ
;
A
#
# COMPACT_ATOMS: atom_id res chain seq x y z
N MET A 1 -11.15 6.35 20.71
CA MET A 1 -10.28 5.59 19.80
C MET A 1 -11.06 4.84 18.71
N MET A 2 -11.75 3.73 18.98
CA MET A 2 -12.49 2.98 17.94
C MET A 2 -13.62 3.79 17.29
N GLU A 3 -14.43 4.51 18.08
CA GLU A 3 -15.50 5.37 17.56
C GLU A 3 -14.97 6.58 16.76
N GLU A 4 -13.81 7.14 17.14
CA GLU A 4 -13.18 8.24 16.39
C GLU A 4 -12.61 7.77 15.05
N ILE A 5 -11.99 6.58 15.04
CA ILE A 5 -11.53 5.93 13.82
C ILE A 5 -12.74 5.66 12.92
N GLN A 6 -13.81 5.09 13.46
CA GLN A 6 -15.03 4.82 12.71
C GLN A 6 -15.66 6.10 12.11
N GLN A 7 -15.71 7.19 12.86
CA GLN A 7 -16.25 8.47 12.37
C GLN A 7 -15.37 9.07 11.26
N CYS A 8 -14.06 9.15 11.46
CA CYS A 8 -13.11 9.60 10.44
C CYS A 8 -13.21 8.77 9.16
N LEU A 9 -13.40 7.47 9.29
CA LEU A 9 -13.52 6.53 8.18
C LEU A 9 -14.83 6.69 7.40
N GLN A 10 -15.94 6.90 8.10
CA GLN A 10 -17.22 7.23 7.47
C GLN A 10 -17.16 8.58 6.76
N ASP A 11 -16.48 9.56 7.35
CA ASP A 11 -16.28 10.87 6.75
C ASP A 11 -15.41 10.76 5.48
N SER A 12 -14.33 9.97 5.49
CA SER A 12 -13.51 9.68 4.31
C SER A 12 -14.31 8.99 3.20
N MET A 13 -15.16 8.01 3.53
CA MET A 13 -16.01 7.35 2.54
C MET A 13 -17.05 8.33 1.97
N GLN A 14 -17.66 9.17 2.81
CA GLN A 14 -18.57 10.22 2.35
C GLN A 14 -17.84 11.25 1.49
N GLU A 15 -16.58 11.56 1.78
CA GLU A 15 -15.75 12.45 0.98
C GLU A 15 -15.46 11.85 -0.40
N VAL A 16 -15.14 10.55 -0.48
CA VAL A 16 -14.97 9.82 -1.76
C VAL A 16 -16.26 9.84 -2.57
N LEU A 17 -17.41 9.59 -1.92
CA LEU A 17 -18.73 9.61 -2.56
C LEU A 17 -19.17 11.02 -2.99
N ARG A 18 -18.77 12.06 -2.24
CA ARG A 18 -19.08 13.48 -2.53
C ARG A 18 -18.06 14.12 -3.48
N GLY A 19 -16.89 13.51 -3.66
CA GLY A 19 -15.76 14.02 -4.42
C GLY A 19 -16.04 14.11 -5.92
N GLY A 20 -16.64 15.21 -6.36
CA GLY A 20 -16.93 15.54 -7.77
C GLY A 20 -15.72 15.90 -8.64
N ALA A 21 -14.50 15.49 -8.28
CA ALA A 21 -13.33 15.70 -9.11
C ALA A 21 -13.26 14.62 -10.21
N ARG A 22 -12.98 15.01 -11.46
CA ARG A 22 -12.89 14.05 -12.60
C ARG A 22 -11.90 12.91 -12.33
N GLY A 23 -10.82 13.17 -11.58
CA GLY A 23 -9.85 12.17 -11.15
C GLY A 23 -10.45 11.11 -10.23
N ALA A 24 -11.15 11.53 -9.17
CA ALA A 24 -11.83 10.62 -8.24
C ALA A 24 -12.86 9.73 -8.96
N ARG A 25 -13.64 10.32 -9.89
CA ARG A 25 -14.60 9.56 -10.71
C ARG A 25 -13.91 8.52 -11.60
N SER A 26 -12.80 8.89 -12.24
CA SER A 26 -12.03 7.94 -13.08
C SER A 26 -11.40 6.80 -12.26
N GLY A 27 -11.04 7.06 -11.00
CA GLY A 27 -10.55 6.03 -10.08
C GLY A 27 -11.64 5.03 -9.70
N LEU A 28 -12.82 5.53 -9.33
CA LEU A 28 -13.98 4.68 -9.00
C LEU A 28 -14.40 3.80 -10.19
N GLU A 29 -14.39 4.34 -11.42
CA GLU A 29 -14.71 3.57 -12.64
C GLU A 29 -13.70 2.44 -12.89
N LYS A 30 -12.41 2.66 -12.62
CA LYS A 30 -11.37 1.62 -12.71
C LYS A 30 -11.58 0.53 -11.66
N ILE A 31 -11.84 0.93 -10.41
CA ILE A 31 -12.11 0.00 -9.30
C ILE A 31 -13.35 -0.84 -9.63
N GLU A 32 -14.44 -0.20 -10.05
CA GLU A 32 -15.68 -0.86 -10.45
C GLU A 32 -15.42 -1.87 -11.57
N GLY A 33 -14.68 -1.48 -12.61
CA GLY A 33 -14.30 -2.36 -13.70
C GLY A 33 -13.51 -3.60 -13.25
N SER A 34 -12.62 -3.46 -12.27
CA SER A 34 -11.84 -4.59 -11.73
C SER A 34 -12.68 -5.52 -10.85
N ILE A 35 -13.54 -4.97 -9.99
CA ILE A 35 -14.32 -5.78 -9.04
C ILE A 35 -15.63 -6.31 -9.63
N TRP A 36 -16.12 -5.78 -10.75
CA TRP A 36 -17.43 -6.09 -11.33
C TRP A 36 -17.66 -7.59 -11.50
N GLN A 37 -16.73 -8.28 -12.17
CA GLN A 37 -16.89 -9.71 -12.47
C GLN A 37 -16.94 -10.56 -11.19
N THR A 38 -16.03 -10.28 -10.25
CA THR A 38 -15.99 -10.93 -8.94
C THR A 38 -17.26 -10.64 -8.16
N TYR A 39 -17.74 -9.39 -8.18
CA TYR A 39 -19.01 -9.02 -7.57
C TYR A 39 -20.13 -9.85 -8.17
N GLN A 40 -20.29 -9.93 -9.50
CA GLN A 40 -21.38 -10.70 -10.13
C GLN A 40 -21.38 -12.19 -9.76
N ALA A 41 -20.20 -12.81 -9.62
CA ALA A 41 -20.07 -14.21 -9.27
C ALA A 41 -20.44 -14.54 -7.81
N LEU A 42 -20.39 -13.55 -6.90
CA LEU A 42 -20.64 -13.78 -5.48
C LEU A 42 -22.12 -14.00 -5.17
N PRO A 43 -22.47 -14.87 -4.20
CA PRO A 43 -23.85 -15.10 -3.78
C PRO A 43 -24.54 -13.80 -3.34
N LYS A 44 -25.72 -13.55 -3.89
CA LYS A 44 -26.57 -12.40 -3.55
C LYS A 44 -27.64 -12.81 -2.55
N ASN A 45 -27.96 -11.90 -1.63
CA ASN A 45 -29.13 -12.02 -0.78
C ASN A 45 -30.41 -11.60 -1.54
N GLU A 46 -31.55 -11.61 -0.84
CA GLU A 46 -32.87 -11.23 -1.37
C GLU A 46 -32.92 -9.78 -1.92
N PHE A 47 -31.96 -8.93 -1.55
CA PHE A 47 -31.85 -7.55 -2.01
C PHE A 47 -30.92 -7.38 -3.22
N GLY A 48 -30.34 -8.46 -3.75
CA GLY A 48 -29.37 -8.38 -4.86
C GLY A 48 -27.99 -7.88 -4.43
N HIS A 49 -27.68 -7.95 -3.12
CA HIS A 49 -26.44 -7.45 -2.53
C HIS A 49 -25.58 -8.59 -1.97
N ILE A 50 -24.29 -8.34 -1.76
CA ILE A 50 -23.37 -9.34 -1.18
C ILE A 50 -23.34 -9.27 0.35
N GLY A 51 -23.31 -10.43 1.00
CA GLY A 51 -23.21 -10.52 2.46
C GLY A 51 -21.78 -10.30 2.98
N PRO A 52 -21.59 -10.10 4.31
CA PRO A 52 -20.30 -9.72 4.90
C PRO A 52 -19.10 -10.60 4.55
N ARG A 53 -19.30 -11.92 4.45
CA ARG A 53 -18.22 -12.85 4.06
C ARG A 53 -17.80 -12.66 2.60
N ALA A 54 -18.76 -12.44 1.71
CA ALA A 54 -18.51 -12.18 0.29
C ALA A 54 -17.84 -10.81 0.08
N VAL A 55 -18.18 -9.82 0.92
CA VAL A 55 -17.51 -8.52 0.95
C VAL A 55 -16.03 -8.65 1.30
N ARG A 56 -15.72 -9.33 2.42
CA ARG A 56 -14.32 -9.57 2.85
C ARG A 56 -13.51 -10.25 1.73
N TYR A 57 -14.07 -11.28 1.13
CA TYR A 57 -13.47 -11.97 -0.02
C TYR A 57 -13.24 -11.04 -1.23
N LEU A 58 -14.23 -10.22 -1.59
CA LEU A 58 -14.14 -9.30 -2.71
C LEU A 58 -12.99 -8.30 -2.53
N VAL A 59 -12.91 -7.68 -1.35
CA VAL A 59 -11.87 -6.70 -1.02
C VAL A 59 -10.50 -7.35 -1.00
N HIS A 60 -10.38 -8.49 -0.33
CA HIS A 60 -9.13 -9.26 -0.28
C HIS A 60 -8.63 -9.58 -1.69
N ASN A 61 -9.49 -10.10 -2.56
CA ASN A 61 -9.13 -10.41 -3.94
C ASN A 61 -8.72 -9.18 -4.74
N TYR A 62 -9.39 -8.05 -4.54
CA TYR A 62 -9.04 -6.81 -5.23
C TYR A 62 -7.60 -6.39 -4.90
N PHE A 63 -7.26 -6.29 -3.61
CA PHE A 63 -5.92 -5.87 -3.19
C PHE A 63 -4.83 -6.89 -3.54
N ALA A 64 -5.13 -8.18 -3.43
CA ALA A 64 -4.20 -9.23 -3.85
C ALA A 64 -3.93 -9.19 -5.36
N LYS A 65 -4.95 -8.93 -6.18
CA LYS A 65 -4.84 -8.92 -7.64
C LYS A 65 -4.20 -7.63 -8.17
N GLU A 66 -4.68 -6.47 -7.72
CA GLU A 66 -4.26 -5.17 -8.28
C GLU A 66 -2.93 -4.69 -7.70
N HIS A 67 -2.68 -4.97 -6.41
CA HIS A 67 -1.53 -4.44 -5.66
C HIS A 67 -0.60 -5.53 -5.11
N GLY A 68 -1.00 -6.81 -5.16
CA GLY A 68 -0.24 -7.90 -4.56
C GLY A 68 -0.29 -7.92 -3.02
N TRP A 69 -1.21 -7.17 -2.41
CA TRP A 69 -1.26 -7.04 -0.95
C TRP A 69 -2.17 -8.07 -0.29
N LEU A 70 -1.70 -8.63 0.82
CA LEU A 70 -2.52 -9.40 1.74
C LEU A 70 -2.80 -8.54 2.98
N ILE A 71 -4.04 -8.07 3.10
CA ILE A 71 -4.49 -7.26 4.24
C ILE A 71 -5.00 -8.22 5.32
N LYS A 72 -4.27 -8.25 6.44
CA LYS A 72 -4.62 -9.01 7.65
C LYS A 72 -6.05 -8.69 8.10
N GLY A 73 -6.82 -9.69 8.49
CA GLY A 73 -8.20 -9.50 8.97
C GLY A 73 -9.26 -9.39 7.86
N LEU A 74 -8.87 -9.31 6.59
CA LEU A 74 -9.78 -9.45 5.43
C LEU A 74 -9.79 -10.86 4.83
N GLU A 75 -9.07 -11.79 5.46
CA GLU A 75 -8.88 -13.15 4.97
C GLU A 75 -10.17 -13.98 5.03
N PRO A 76 -10.39 -14.89 4.06
CA PRO A 76 -11.47 -15.86 4.11
C PRO A 76 -11.38 -16.71 5.38
N HIS A 77 -12.50 -16.90 6.07
CA HIS A 77 -12.53 -17.62 7.35
C HIS A 77 -12.10 -19.07 7.14
N GLY A 78 -11.08 -19.52 7.89
CA GLY A 78 -10.47 -20.85 7.75
C GLY A 78 -9.00 -20.83 7.34
N HIS A 79 -8.45 -19.66 6.99
CA HIS A 79 -7.03 -19.45 6.68
C HIS A 79 -6.27 -18.70 7.79
N GLN A 80 -6.68 -18.88 9.06
CA GLN A 80 -5.80 -18.55 10.20
C GLN A 80 -4.85 -19.72 10.46
N THR A 81 -4.06 -20.07 9.47
CA THR A 81 -2.87 -20.89 9.69
C THR A 81 -1.75 -19.93 10.06
N ASP A 82 -0.98 -20.27 11.08
CA ASP A 82 0.28 -19.62 11.46
C ASP A 82 1.31 -19.75 10.32
N VAL A 83 1.02 -19.19 9.15
CA VAL A 83 1.94 -19.11 8.02
C VAL A 83 2.72 -17.84 8.21
N SER A 84 4.03 -18.00 8.38
CA SER A 84 4.98 -16.93 8.63
C SER A 84 4.72 -15.70 7.75
N GLU A 85 4.69 -14.56 8.45
CA GLU A 85 4.58 -13.13 8.15
C GLU A 85 5.30 -12.58 6.89
N VAL A 86 5.27 -13.22 5.71
CA VAL A 86 6.12 -12.80 4.56
C VAL A 86 5.38 -11.95 3.51
N HIS A 87 4.08 -11.66 3.68
CA HIS A 87 3.32 -10.82 2.71
C HIS A 87 2.32 -9.84 3.37
N GLU A 88 2.44 -9.65 4.70
CA GLU A 88 1.53 -8.77 5.43
C GLU A 88 1.97 -7.31 5.28
N VAL A 89 1.13 -6.50 4.63
CA VAL A 89 1.28 -5.05 4.67
C VAL A 89 0.82 -4.58 6.06
N ASN A 90 1.74 -4.46 7.01
CA ASN A 90 1.46 -4.01 8.39
C ASN A 90 1.24 -2.50 8.52
N ILE A 91 1.19 -1.77 7.40
CA ILE A 91 1.10 -0.31 7.35
C ILE A 91 -0.22 0.19 7.89
N LEU A 92 -1.30 -0.55 7.63
CA LEU A 92 -2.63 -0.15 8.08
C LEU A 92 -2.90 -0.43 9.56
N GLN A 93 -1.99 -1.10 10.29
CA GLN A 93 -2.23 -1.52 11.68
C GLN A 93 -3.63 -2.19 11.79
N ASP A 94 -4.44 -1.76 12.76
CA ASP A 94 -5.83 -2.19 12.96
C ASP A 94 -6.86 -1.39 12.14
N LYS A 95 -6.44 -0.40 11.34
CA LYS A 95 -7.35 0.52 10.63
C LYS A 95 -8.13 -0.16 9.51
N ALA A 96 -7.49 -1.07 8.75
CA ALA A 96 -8.17 -1.79 7.65
C ALA A 96 -9.24 -2.76 8.16
N PRO A 97 -8.94 -3.65 9.13
CA PRO A 97 -9.94 -4.51 9.74
C PRO A 97 -11.08 -3.71 10.37
N ALA A 98 -10.75 -2.66 11.15
CA ALA A 98 -11.76 -1.82 11.79
C ALA A 98 -12.64 -1.08 10.78
N LEU A 99 -12.10 -0.64 9.63
CA LEU A 99 -12.92 -0.06 8.56
C LEU A 99 -13.89 -1.07 7.99
N VAL A 100 -13.41 -2.26 7.60
CA VAL A 100 -14.27 -3.26 6.99
C VAL A 100 -15.32 -3.73 7.99
N GLU A 101 -14.96 -3.93 9.26
CA GLU A 101 -15.94 -4.24 10.30
C GLU A 101 -16.92 -3.09 10.47
N SER A 102 -16.49 -1.86 10.71
CA SER A 102 -17.39 -0.73 10.91
C SER A 102 -18.33 -0.46 9.73
N LEU A 103 -17.90 -0.72 8.50
CA LEU A 103 -18.75 -0.58 7.32
C LEU A 103 -19.77 -1.72 7.22
N LEU A 104 -19.34 -2.96 7.44
CA LEU A 104 -20.23 -4.11 7.56
C LEU A 104 -21.24 -3.93 8.70
N GLU A 105 -20.82 -3.27 9.78
CA GLU A 105 -21.66 -2.92 10.91
C GLU A 105 -22.60 -1.74 10.61
N SER A 106 -22.17 -0.71 9.89
CA SER A 106 -23.03 0.42 9.51
C SER A 106 -24.15 -0.01 8.56
N GLN A 107 -23.90 -1.05 7.75
CA GLN A 107 -24.90 -1.66 6.87
C GLN A 107 -25.75 -2.75 7.54
N ARG A 108 -25.76 -2.80 8.90
CA ARG A 108 -26.48 -3.77 9.78
C ARG A 108 -27.99 -3.90 9.60
N ALA A 109 -28.63 -3.27 8.61
CA ALA A 109 -30.02 -3.58 8.28
C ALA A 109 -30.20 -4.96 7.61
N GLY A 110 -29.16 -5.82 7.57
CA GLY A 110 -29.21 -7.15 6.96
C GLY A 110 -29.29 -7.15 5.43
N ARG A 111 -29.23 -5.96 4.82
CA ARG A 111 -29.44 -5.78 3.38
C ARG A 111 -28.21 -6.09 2.53
N GLY A 112 -27.04 -6.27 3.12
CA GLY A 112 -25.79 -6.51 2.37
C GLY A 112 -25.30 -5.28 1.59
N LEU A 113 -24.13 -5.42 0.97
CA LEU A 113 -23.41 -4.36 0.27
C LEU A 113 -23.77 -4.34 -1.22
N ALA A 114 -24.23 -3.19 -1.72
CA ALA A 114 -24.40 -2.97 -3.16
C ALA A 114 -23.03 -2.79 -3.83
N LEU A 115 -22.96 -2.91 -5.16
CA LEU A 115 -21.71 -2.73 -5.89
C LEU A 115 -21.08 -1.36 -5.65
N GLN A 116 -21.87 -0.28 -5.71
CA GLN A 116 -21.37 1.08 -5.53
C GLN A 116 -20.73 1.28 -4.15
N ASP A 117 -21.34 0.69 -3.13
CA ASP A 117 -20.80 0.71 -1.77
C ASP A 117 -19.50 -0.12 -1.67
N ALA A 118 -19.41 -1.24 -2.38
CA ALA A 118 -18.19 -2.03 -2.47
C ALA A 118 -17.05 -1.26 -3.15
N VAL A 119 -17.34 -0.55 -4.24
CA VAL A 119 -16.38 0.33 -4.92
C VAL A 119 -15.91 1.44 -3.97
N ALA A 120 -16.84 2.11 -3.28
CA ALA A 120 -16.52 3.18 -2.35
C ALA A 120 -15.65 2.69 -1.18
N MET A 121 -15.94 1.48 -0.66
CA MET A 121 -15.15 0.87 0.40
C MET A 121 -13.71 0.56 -0.07
N VAL A 122 -13.54 -0.02 -1.25
CA VAL A 122 -12.22 -0.30 -1.82
C VAL A 122 -11.44 1.01 -2.01
N ALA A 123 -12.06 2.03 -2.59
CA ALA A 123 -11.44 3.34 -2.78
C ALA A 123 -11.05 4.01 -1.46
N THR A 124 -11.87 3.84 -0.42
CA THR A 124 -11.58 4.35 0.92
C THR A 124 -10.36 3.65 1.52
N LEU A 125 -10.26 2.32 1.38
CA LEU A 125 -9.10 1.55 1.81
C LEU A 125 -7.83 1.97 1.05
N GLU A 126 -7.89 2.11 -0.27
CA GLU A 126 -6.75 2.59 -1.07
C GLU A 126 -6.27 3.96 -0.58
N ARG A 127 -7.20 4.91 -0.39
CA ARG A 127 -6.86 6.24 0.12
C ARG A 127 -6.17 6.19 1.48
N LEU A 128 -6.66 5.36 2.40
CA LEU A 128 -6.05 5.21 3.73
C LEU A 128 -4.62 4.65 3.66
N ILE A 129 -4.36 3.73 2.72
CA ILE A 129 -3.02 3.18 2.51
C ILE A 129 -2.08 4.26 2.01
N PHE A 130 -2.51 5.04 1.01
CA PHE A 130 -1.71 6.15 0.47
C PHE A 130 -1.47 7.26 1.50
N ASP A 131 -2.49 7.61 2.30
CA ASP A 131 -2.34 8.59 3.39
C ASP A 131 -1.30 8.14 4.42
N GLU A 132 -1.22 6.84 4.72
CA GLU A 132 -0.22 6.28 5.62
C GLU A 132 1.18 6.22 4.97
N ALA A 133 1.26 5.86 3.68
CA ALA A 133 2.51 5.91 2.91
C ALA A 133 3.14 7.31 2.93
N ILE A 134 2.34 8.37 2.79
CA ILE A 134 2.81 9.75 2.88
C ILE A 134 3.38 10.06 4.28
N LYS A 135 2.76 9.56 5.36
CA LYS A 135 3.30 9.74 6.73
C LYS A 135 4.63 9.01 6.92
N LEU A 136 4.77 7.82 6.34
CA LEU A 136 6.05 7.09 6.35
C LEU A 136 7.11 7.85 5.57
N LEU A 137 6.77 8.44 4.41
CA LEU A 137 7.67 9.31 3.66
C LEU A 137 8.09 10.53 4.49
N GLN A 138 7.15 11.24 5.12
CA GLN A 138 7.48 12.35 6.01
C GLN A 138 8.40 11.93 7.16
N THR A 139 8.22 10.71 7.67
CA THR A 139 9.08 10.14 8.71
C THR A 139 10.47 9.81 8.17
N SER A 140 10.58 9.28 6.94
CA SER A 140 11.87 8.99 6.32
C SER A 140 12.68 10.27 6.09
N TYR A 141 12.06 11.39 5.67
CA TYR A 141 12.72 12.70 5.63
C TYR A 141 13.30 13.10 6.99
N LYS A 142 12.49 12.98 8.07
CA LYS A 142 12.91 13.32 9.44
C LYS A 142 14.07 12.45 9.92
N LEU A 143 14.02 11.14 9.70
CA LEU A 143 15.07 10.21 10.12
C LEU A 143 16.40 10.49 9.40
N ASN A 144 16.34 10.95 8.15
CA ASN A 144 17.52 11.35 7.37
C ASN A 144 17.97 12.79 7.61
N SER A 145 17.29 13.53 8.51
CA SER A 145 17.58 14.95 8.79
C SER A 145 17.50 15.84 7.52
N LEU A 146 16.57 15.52 6.62
CA LEU A 146 16.32 16.24 5.38
C LEU A 146 15.03 17.07 5.50
N ALA A 147 15.03 18.25 4.88
CA ALA A 147 13.88 19.16 4.88
C ALA A 147 12.96 18.87 3.68
N MET A 148 11.64 18.85 3.89
CA MET A 148 10.66 18.58 2.84
C MET A 148 10.50 19.79 1.90
N GLU A 149 10.77 21.00 2.39
CA GLU A 149 10.63 22.25 1.63
C GLU A 149 11.78 22.49 0.66
N LYS A 150 12.85 21.69 0.74
CA LYS A 150 14.04 21.84 -0.08
C LYS A 150 14.14 20.68 -1.06
N PRO A 151 14.30 20.96 -2.38
CA PRO A 151 14.51 19.90 -3.35
C PRO A 151 15.75 19.08 -3.03
N LEU A 152 15.61 17.76 -3.08
CA LEU A 152 16.69 16.81 -2.91
C LEU A 152 17.48 16.65 -4.22
N ASP A 153 18.74 16.28 -4.10
CA ASP A 153 19.49 15.70 -5.21
C ASP A 153 19.23 14.18 -5.30
N GLU A 154 19.85 13.56 -6.29
CA GLU A 154 19.75 12.11 -6.55
C GLU A 154 20.16 11.28 -5.33
N ALA A 155 21.29 11.62 -4.68
CA ALA A 155 21.69 10.92 -3.46
C ALA A 155 20.67 11.08 -2.33
N GLY A 156 20.12 12.29 -2.15
CA GLY A 156 19.11 12.57 -1.13
C GLY A 156 17.81 11.80 -1.35
N ILE A 157 17.30 11.71 -2.58
CA ILE A 157 16.05 10.99 -2.85
C ILE A 157 16.21 9.48 -2.61
N HIS A 158 17.33 8.88 -3.06
CA HIS A 158 17.62 7.47 -2.80
C HIS A 158 17.72 7.16 -1.29
N GLU A 159 18.35 8.07 -0.53
CA GLU A 159 18.49 7.93 0.92
C GLU A 159 17.13 7.91 1.64
N VAL A 160 16.23 8.79 1.22
CA VAL A 160 14.85 8.92 1.72
C VAL A 160 13.97 7.75 1.32
N LEU A 161 14.01 7.33 0.06
CA LEU A 161 13.15 6.26 -0.46
C LEU A 161 13.58 4.89 0.07
N THR A 162 14.88 4.64 0.19
CA THR A 162 15.39 3.44 0.86
C THR A 162 14.92 3.39 2.32
N SER A 163 14.99 4.54 3.01
CA SER A 163 14.50 4.64 4.39
C SER A 163 12.99 4.42 4.47
N TYR A 164 12.23 4.95 3.52
CA TYR A 164 10.79 4.71 3.39
C TYR A 164 10.49 3.21 3.26
N LEU A 165 11.18 2.48 2.38
CA LEU A 165 10.97 1.04 2.19
C LEU A 165 11.31 0.22 3.45
N ILE A 166 12.37 0.57 4.18
CA ILE A 166 12.64 -0.04 5.51
C ILE A 166 11.45 0.18 6.45
N LEU A 167 10.93 1.40 6.53
CA LEU A 167 9.80 1.70 7.41
C LEU A 167 8.53 0.96 6.97
N PHE A 168 8.32 0.86 5.67
CA PHE A 168 7.21 0.16 5.03
C PHE A 168 7.23 -1.33 5.38
N GLU A 169 8.39 -1.98 5.28
CA GLU A 169 8.58 -3.40 5.59
C GLU A 169 8.48 -3.69 7.10
N MET A 170 9.09 -2.84 7.93
CA MET A 170 9.14 -3.07 9.37
C MET A 170 7.82 -2.77 10.11
N GLY A 171 6.93 -1.95 9.52
CA GLY A 171 5.68 -1.55 10.17
C GLY A 171 5.90 -0.97 11.58
N ASP A 172 5.08 -1.38 12.55
CA ASP A 172 5.16 -0.93 13.96
C ASP A 172 6.45 -1.35 14.69
N ARG A 173 7.25 -2.26 14.11
CA ARG A 173 8.57 -2.63 14.65
C ARG A 173 9.62 -1.55 14.34
N ALA A 174 9.35 -0.66 13.38
CA ALA A 174 10.18 0.51 13.20
C ALA A 174 9.97 1.42 14.41
N MET A 175 10.99 1.58 15.25
CA MET A 175 11.03 2.70 16.19
C MET A 175 11.19 4.00 15.39
N LEU A 176 10.07 4.47 14.81
CA LEU A 176 9.93 5.56 13.83
C LEU A 176 10.52 6.91 14.29
N GLN A 177 10.96 7.01 15.54
CA GLN A 177 11.48 8.24 16.14
C GLN A 177 12.98 8.20 16.46
N ASN A 178 13.67 7.07 16.30
CA ASN A 178 15.08 6.97 16.64
C ASN A 178 15.98 6.94 15.39
N ALA A 179 16.45 8.11 14.97
CA ALA A 179 17.32 8.27 13.81
C ALA A 179 18.64 7.47 13.90
N ASN A 180 19.19 7.28 15.11
CA ASN A 180 20.42 6.52 15.29
C ASN A 180 20.18 5.03 15.11
N LEU A 181 19.07 4.51 15.64
CA LEU A 181 18.67 3.12 15.44
C LEU A 181 18.34 2.86 13.97
N HIS A 182 17.60 3.76 13.30
CA HIS A 182 17.32 3.66 11.87
C HIS A 182 18.60 3.57 11.04
N ARG A 183 19.58 4.43 11.31
CA ARG A 183 20.88 4.39 10.64
C ARG A 183 21.60 3.07 10.86
N ALA A 184 21.61 2.57 12.10
CA ALA A 184 22.22 1.28 12.42
C ALA A 184 21.53 0.10 11.72
N LEU A 185 20.19 0.12 11.63
CA LEU A 185 19.40 -0.88 10.91
C LEU A 185 19.71 -0.85 9.41
N LYS A 186 19.76 0.34 8.80
CA LYS A 186 20.11 0.52 7.39
C LYS A 186 21.53 0.01 7.08
N THR A 187 22.51 0.35 7.91
CA THR A 187 23.88 -0.17 7.77
C THR A 187 23.91 -1.69 7.89
N ARG A 188 23.23 -2.26 8.88
CA ARG A 188 23.17 -3.71 9.07
C ARG A 188 22.46 -4.42 7.91
N ALA A 189 21.38 -3.86 7.39
CA ALA A 189 20.66 -4.43 6.25
C ALA A 189 21.57 -4.48 5.00
N ALA A 190 22.35 -3.43 4.78
CA ALA A 190 23.34 -3.39 3.70
C ALA A 190 24.50 -4.40 3.87
N GLU A 191 24.94 -4.65 5.11
CA GLU A 191 26.04 -5.57 5.41
C GLU A 191 25.64 -7.04 5.37
N VAL A 192 24.43 -7.37 5.83
CA VAL A 192 23.95 -8.77 5.92
C VAL A 192 23.60 -9.35 4.56
N GLY A 193 23.33 -8.50 3.55
CA GLY A 193 23.31 -8.90 2.15
C GLY A 193 22.16 -9.85 1.74
N GLY A 194 21.07 -9.90 2.51
CA GLY A 194 19.84 -10.62 2.13
C GLY A 194 19.13 -9.94 0.96
N ASN A 195 17.82 -9.70 1.05
CA ASN A 195 17.05 -9.06 -0.03
C ASN A 195 17.34 -7.55 -0.19
N TRP A 196 18.35 -7.02 0.52
CA TRP A 196 18.72 -5.61 0.47
C TRP A 196 19.09 -5.10 -0.93
N PRO A 197 19.90 -5.81 -1.74
CA PRO A 197 20.19 -5.38 -3.11
C PRO A 197 18.93 -5.31 -3.99
N LEU A 198 17.99 -6.25 -3.83
CA LEU A 198 16.74 -6.29 -4.58
C LEU A 198 15.80 -5.15 -4.17
N LEU A 199 15.79 -4.78 -2.89
CA LEU A 199 15.05 -3.63 -2.39
C LEU A 199 15.62 -2.31 -2.94
N VAL A 200 16.95 -2.19 -3.01
CA VAL A 200 17.63 -1.01 -3.59
C VAL A 200 17.39 -0.95 -5.10
N GLU A 201 17.40 -2.08 -5.81
CA GLU A 201 17.06 -2.14 -7.24
C GLU A 201 15.61 -1.70 -7.49
N PHE A 202 14.66 -2.21 -6.70
CA PHE A 202 13.25 -1.79 -6.77
C PHE A 202 13.07 -0.28 -6.56
N GLU A 203 13.80 0.30 -5.60
CA GLU A 203 13.82 1.73 -5.35
C GLU A 203 14.40 2.52 -6.54
N GLN A 204 15.54 2.10 -7.07
CA GLN A 204 16.22 2.75 -8.20
C GLN A 204 15.38 2.69 -9.48
N ASP A 205 14.69 1.58 -9.72
CA ASP A 205 13.78 1.42 -10.84
C ASP A 205 12.61 2.40 -10.74
N ALA A 206 12.05 2.60 -9.54
CA ALA A 206 10.98 3.57 -9.33
C ALA A 206 11.43 5.01 -9.63
N VAL A 207 12.62 5.41 -9.17
CA VAL A 207 13.20 6.73 -9.47
C VAL A 207 13.47 6.89 -10.98
N SER A 208 13.99 5.85 -11.62
CA SER A 208 14.29 5.83 -13.06
C SER A 208 13.01 5.93 -13.90
N ASN A 209 11.98 5.17 -13.53
CA ASN A 209 10.66 5.21 -14.16
C ASN A 209 10.04 6.60 -14.05
N PHE A 210 10.10 7.21 -12.87
CA PHE A 210 9.65 8.59 -12.66
C PHE A 210 10.42 9.58 -13.54
N GLY A 211 11.74 9.46 -13.62
CA GLY A 211 12.57 10.27 -14.52
C GLY A 211 12.18 10.12 -16.00
N PHE A 212 11.86 8.89 -16.41
CA PHE A 212 11.41 8.60 -17.78
C PHE A 212 10.04 9.21 -18.09
N THR A 213 9.05 9.06 -17.20
CA THR A 213 7.70 9.63 -17.41
C THR A 213 7.69 11.16 -17.42
N HIS A 214 8.58 11.78 -16.64
CA HIS A 214 8.71 13.23 -16.54
C HIS A 214 9.66 13.87 -17.55
N LYS A 215 10.26 13.08 -18.44
CA LYS A 215 11.23 13.57 -19.44
C LYS A 215 10.71 14.72 -20.30
N HIS A 216 9.40 14.75 -20.56
CA HIS A 216 8.77 15.79 -21.38
C HIS A 216 8.47 17.10 -20.64
N ILE A 217 8.48 17.08 -19.31
CA ILE A 217 8.11 18.21 -18.45
C ILE A 217 9.35 18.81 -17.79
N ARG A 218 10.36 17.98 -17.51
CA ARG A 218 11.61 18.41 -16.86
C ARG A 218 12.57 19.07 -17.85
N ASN A 219 13.35 20.03 -17.33
CA ASN A 219 14.35 20.73 -18.11
C ASN A 219 15.51 19.78 -18.48
N PRO A 220 15.73 19.48 -19.77
CA PRO A 220 16.76 18.53 -20.21
C PRO A 220 18.19 19.06 -20.08
N PHE A 221 18.38 20.34 -19.71
CA PHE A 221 19.69 20.98 -19.60
C PHE A 221 20.23 21.04 -18.17
N LEU A 222 19.48 20.55 -17.16
CA LEU A 222 19.99 20.43 -15.81
C LEU A 222 20.86 19.17 -15.70
N SER A 223 22.13 19.34 -15.34
CA SER A 223 23.09 18.23 -15.21
C SER A 223 22.79 17.29 -14.04
N THR A 224 22.00 17.75 -13.07
CA THR A 224 21.56 16.95 -11.92
C THR A 224 20.07 17.17 -11.70
N PRO A 225 19.23 16.12 -11.75
CA PRO A 225 17.83 16.25 -11.41
C PRO A 225 17.69 16.68 -9.94
N LYS A 226 16.66 17.49 -9.68
CA LYS A 226 16.23 17.85 -8.33
C LYS A 226 14.83 17.28 -8.11
N PHE A 227 14.57 16.84 -6.89
CA PHE A 227 13.32 16.20 -6.51
C PHE A 227 12.64 17.02 -5.43
N ALA A 228 11.49 17.61 -5.76
CA ALA A 228 10.62 18.24 -4.77
C ALA A 228 9.92 17.17 -3.92
N PHE A 229 9.28 17.59 -2.83
CA PHE A 229 8.53 16.65 -1.99
C PHE A 229 7.40 15.98 -2.77
N GLU A 230 6.75 16.72 -3.68
CA GLU A 230 5.69 16.22 -4.54
C GLU A 230 6.20 15.12 -5.49
N ASP A 231 7.43 15.26 -6.01
CA ASP A 231 8.06 14.21 -6.82
C ASP A 231 8.26 12.94 -5.99
N ALA A 232 8.68 13.08 -4.73
CA ALA A 232 8.85 11.95 -3.82
C ALA A 232 7.52 11.28 -3.46
N VAL A 233 6.43 12.04 -3.33
CA VAL A 233 5.08 11.50 -3.12
C VAL A 233 4.65 10.65 -4.31
N GLU A 234 4.82 11.13 -5.54
CA GLU A 234 4.45 10.37 -6.75
C GLU A 234 5.27 9.07 -6.88
N ILE A 235 6.57 9.12 -6.59
CA ILE A 235 7.41 7.91 -6.57
C ILE A 235 6.93 6.93 -5.49
N VAL A 236 6.60 7.43 -4.29
CA VAL A 236 6.10 6.59 -3.19
C VAL A 236 4.74 5.98 -3.51
N GLU A 237 3.84 6.67 -4.20
CA GLU A 237 2.57 6.11 -4.65
C GLU A 237 2.80 4.89 -5.54
N GLY A 238 3.73 4.98 -6.49
CA GLY A 238 4.14 3.87 -7.34
C GLY A 238 4.79 2.72 -6.55
N LEU A 239 5.78 3.04 -5.72
CA LEU A 239 6.46 2.05 -4.86
C LEU A 239 5.46 1.29 -3.99
N THR A 240 4.52 2.00 -3.38
CA THR A 240 3.48 1.40 -2.54
C THR A 240 2.65 0.42 -3.34
N ALA A 241 2.06 0.88 -4.45
CA ALA A 241 1.15 0.09 -5.28
C ALA A 241 1.78 -1.19 -5.84
N ASP A 242 3.08 -1.15 -6.17
CA ASP A 242 3.78 -2.30 -6.75
C ASP A 242 4.57 -3.14 -5.73
N TYR A 243 4.67 -2.71 -4.47
CA TYR A 243 5.44 -3.40 -3.44
C TYR A 243 5.03 -4.87 -3.28
N GLY A 244 3.72 -5.16 -3.24
CA GLY A 244 3.23 -6.54 -3.05
C GLY A 244 3.60 -7.46 -4.21
N LYS A 245 3.61 -6.93 -5.44
CA LYS A 245 4.02 -7.68 -6.64
C LYS A 245 5.53 -7.98 -6.63
N TRP A 246 6.32 -6.99 -6.25
CA TRP A 246 7.77 -7.15 -6.07
C TRP A 246 8.07 -8.21 -5.01
N GLN A 247 7.48 -8.09 -3.82
CA GLN A 247 7.68 -9.05 -2.72
C GLN A 247 7.25 -10.48 -3.08
N ASN A 248 6.16 -10.66 -3.82
CA ASN A 248 5.77 -11.99 -4.31
C ASN A 248 6.83 -12.59 -5.25
N THR A 249 7.52 -11.78 -6.05
CA THR A 249 8.59 -12.23 -6.94
C THR A 249 9.79 -12.73 -6.13
N GLU A 250 10.18 -11.99 -5.08
CA GLU A 250 11.21 -12.39 -4.12
C GLU A 250 10.89 -13.75 -3.47
N CYS A 251 9.64 -13.94 -3.03
CA CYS A 251 9.20 -15.20 -2.43
C CYS A 251 9.24 -16.38 -3.40
N GLN A 252 8.88 -16.16 -4.67
CA GLN A 252 8.97 -17.20 -5.70
C GLN A 252 10.42 -17.57 -6.02
N GLN A 253 11.34 -16.61 -6.01
CA GLN A 253 12.76 -16.86 -6.17
C GLN A 253 13.30 -17.70 -5.00
N MET A 254 13.04 -17.28 -3.76
CA MET A 254 13.49 -18.01 -2.56
C MET A 254 12.92 -19.43 -2.52
N LYS A 255 11.64 -19.60 -2.88
CA LYS A 255 11.03 -20.93 -3.02
C LYS A 255 11.79 -21.79 -4.03
N SER A 256 12.14 -21.24 -5.19
CA SER A 256 12.85 -21.97 -6.24
C SER A 256 14.23 -22.42 -5.73
N GLU A 257 14.98 -21.53 -5.08
CA GLU A 257 16.29 -21.84 -4.47
C GLU A 257 16.19 -22.93 -3.39
N LEU A 258 15.17 -22.86 -2.52
CA LEU A 258 14.92 -23.90 -1.51
C LEU A 258 14.55 -25.26 -2.13
N MET A 259 13.76 -25.26 -3.21
CA MET A 259 13.40 -26.48 -3.93
C MET A 259 14.61 -27.12 -4.63
N GLU A 260 15.54 -26.31 -5.13
CA GLU A 260 16.80 -26.82 -5.71
C GLU A 260 17.67 -27.53 -4.66
N LEU A 261 17.71 -27.01 -3.42
CA LEU A 261 18.46 -27.63 -2.32
C LEU A 261 17.85 -28.96 -1.83
N ASP A 262 16.52 -29.11 -1.89
CA ASP A 262 15.83 -30.36 -1.50
C ASP A 262 15.97 -31.48 -2.55
N SER A 263 16.39 -31.12 -3.78
CA SER A 263 16.63 -32.09 -4.86
C SER A 263 18.03 -32.75 -4.81
N GLN A 264 18.85 -32.42 -3.80
CA GLN A 264 20.19 -32.99 -3.54
C GLN A 264 20.17 -34.00 -2.39
#